data_AF-A0A345GZM6-F1
#
_entry.id   AF-A0A345GZM6-F1
#
_cell.length_a   1.000
_cell.length_b   1.000
_cell.length_c   1.000
_cell.angle_alpha   90.00
_cell.angle_beta   90.00
_cell.angle_gamma   90.00
#
_symmetry.space_group_name_H-M   'P 1'
#
loop_
_entity.id
_entity.type
_entity.pdbx_description
1 polymer ?
#
loop_
_entity_poly.entity_id
_entity_poly.type
_entity_poly.pdbx_seq_one_letter_code
_entity_poly.pdbx_strand_id
1 'polypeptide(L)'
;MSIIKIKIENNNKTFNERSLKEIINGFEKGEFEYENIMKLFEKINSEKDLIKELKTIKKYTTPISILIIIKALGNLSISEANPILEKVLED
;
A
#
# COMPACT_ATOMS: atom_id res chain seq x y z
N MET A 1 5.43 -1.70 -16.49
CA MET A 1 4.07 -2.16 -16.13
C MET A 1 3.81 -1.70 -14.71
N SER A 2 2.71 -0.98 -14.45
CA SER A 2 2.36 -0.63 -13.07
C SER A 2 1.79 -1.85 -12.35
N ILE A 3 2.35 -2.17 -11.20
CA ILE A 3 1.98 -3.36 -10.40
C ILE A 3 0.70 -3.07 -9.59
N ILE A 4 0.48 -1.79 -9.25
CA ILE A 4 -0.70 -1.33 -8.52
C ILE A 4 -1.45 -0.31 -9.39
N LYS A 5 -2.66 -0.67 -9.82
CA LYS A 5 -3.57 0.20 -10.56
C LYS A 5 -4.44 0.97 -9.57
N ILE A 6 -4.30 2.28 -9.57
CA ILE A 6 -5.14 3.18 -8.77
C ILE A 6 -6.16 3.81 -9.71
N LYS A 7 -7.44 3.64 -9.39
CA LYS A 7 -8.55 4.20 -10.17
C LYS A 7 -9.41 5.07 -9.28
N ILE A 8 -9.76 6.27 -9.75
CA ILE A 8 -10.61 7.22 -9.05
C ILE A 8 -11.75 7.60 -10.00
N GLU A 9 -12.96 7.17 -9.69
CA GLU A 9 -14.16 7.44 -10.49
C GLU A 9 -15.33 7.79 -9.57
N ASN A 10 -16.06 8.87 -9.87
CA ASN A 10 -17.22 9.31 -9.07
C ASN A 10 -16.90 9.41 -7.56
N ASN A 11 -15.74 9.97 -7.20
CA ASN A 11 -15.20 10.03 -5.84
C ASN A 11 -14.92 8.67 -5.15
N ASN A 12 -15.04 7.55 -5.87
CA ASN A 12 -14.66 6.24 -5.39
C ASN A 12 -13.25 5.91 -5.86
N LYS A 13 -12.36 5.70 -4.90
CA LYS A 13 -11.00 5.24 -5.14
C LYS A 13 -10.92 3.73 -4.99
N THR A 14 -10.15 3.09 -5.85
CA THR A 14 -9.87 1.64 -5.77
C THR A 14 -8.40 1.38 -6.07
N PHE A 15 -7.88 0.31 -5.48
CA PHE A 15 -6.55 -0.21 -5.75
C PHE A 15 -6.72 -1.63 -6.27
N ASN A 16 -6.28 -1.89 -7.49
CA ASN A 16 -6.50 -3.17 -8.18
C ASN A 16 -7.95 -3.66 -8.03
N GLU A 17 -8.90 -2.76 -8.33
CA GLU A 17 -10.35 -2.99 -8.29
C GLU A 17 -10.96 -3.21 -6.90
N ARG A 18 -10.18 -3.06 -5.82
CA ARG A 18 -10.65 -3.19 -4.44
C ARG A 18 -10.85 -1.84 -3.75
N SER A 19 -11.93 -1.75 -2.98
CA SER A 19 -12.22 -0.63 -2.09
C SER A 19 -11.37 -0.67 -0.82
N LEU A 20 -11.29 0.45 -0.08
CA LEU A 20 -10.60 0.51 1.21
C LEU A 20 -11.11 -0.55 2.18
N LYS A 21 -12.44 -0.72 2.26
CA LYS A 21 -13.09 -1.69 3.15
C LYS A 21 -12.62 -3.12 2.87
N GLU A 22 -12.47 -3.47 1.59
CA GLU A 22 -11.97 -4.79 1.22
C GLU A 22 -10.49 -4.95 1.56
N ILE A 23 -9.67 -3.92 1.37
CA ILE A 23 -8.23 -3.95 1.64
C ILE A 23 -7.96 -4.16 3.13
N ILE A 24 -8.68 -3.47 4.01
CA ILE A 24 -8.49 -3.54 5.47
C ILE A 24 -9.20 -4.75 6.12
N ASN A 25 -9.88 -5.61 5.36
CA ASN A 25 -10.71 -6.73 5.86
C ASN A 25 -9.92 -7.89 6.50
N GLY A 26 -8.71 -7.66 6.97
CA GLY A 26 -7.87 -8.64 7.68
C GLY A 26 -6.95 -7.97 8.71
N PHE A 27 -7.25 -6.73 9.07
CA PHE A 27 -6.47 -5.92 9.98
C PHE A 27 -7.39 -5.37 11.08
N GLU A 28 -6.90 -5.38 12.32
CA GLU A 28 -7.61 -4.82 13.45
C GLU A 28 -7.37 -3.30 13.53
N LYS A 29 -8.42 -2.56 13.91
CA LYS A 29 -8.30 -1.11 14.10
C LYS A 29 -7.30 -0.83 15.23
N GLY A 30 -6.33 0.05 14.96
CA GLY A 30 -5.23 0.35 15.88
C GLY A 30 -3.94 -0.40 15.57
N GLU A 31 -3.97 -1.42 14.71
CA GLU A 31 -2.75 -2.02 14.18
C GLU A 31 -1.99 -1.02 13.31
N PHE A 32 -0.66 -1.14 13.32
CA PHE A 32 0.20 -0.25 12.54
C PHE A 32 -0.13 -0.31 11.04
N GLU A 33 -0.32 -1.51 10.50
CA GLU A 33 -0.67 -1.75 9.11
C GLU A 33 -2.03 -1.16 8.76
N TYR A 34 -3.04 -1.34 9.63
CA TYR A 34 -4.37 -0.75 9.45
C TYR A 34 -4.30 0.77 9.27
N GLU A 35 -3.65 1.46 10.21
CA GLU A 35 -3.57 2.92 10.22
C GLU A 35 -2.79 3.46 9.01
N ASN A 36 -1.73 2.77 8.59
CA ASN A 36 -0.95 3.19 7.42
C ASN A 36 -1.67 2.88 6.10
N ILE A 37 -2.38 1.77 5.99
CA ILE A 37 -3.21 1.47 4.80
C ILE A 37 -4.28 2.54 4.61
N MET A 38 -4.98 2.94 5.68
CA MET A 38 -5.97 4.02 5.59
C MET A 38 -5.35 5.33 5.08
N LYS A 39 -4.24 5.77 5.71
CA LYS A 39 -3.54 7.01 5.33
C LYS A 39 -3.05 6.98 3.88
N LEU A 40 -2.45 5.85 3.47
CA LEU A 40 -1.97 5.66 2.12
C LEU A 40 -3.12 5.71 1.12
N PHE A 41 -4.20 4.98 1.39
CA PHE A 41 -5.37 4.95 0.52
C PHE A 41 -5.94 6.34 0.27
N GLU A 42 -6.01 7.21 1.28
CA GLU A 42 -6.45 8.58 1.11
C GLU A 42 -5.46 9.41 0.27
N LYS A 43 -4.16 9.30 0.55
CA LYS A 43 -3.14 10.22 0.04
C LYS A 43 -2.62 9.92 -1.36
N ILE A 44 -2.47 8.64 -1.76
CA ILE A 44 -1.66 8.27 -2.93
C ILE A 44 -2.49 8.13 -4.20
N ASN A 45 -2.15 8.82 -5.28
CA ASN A 45 -2.92 8.73 -6.54
C ASN A 45 -2.14 8.03 -7.66
N SER A 46 -0.91 7.59 -7.37
CA SER A 46 -0.03 6.89 -8.29
C SER A 46 0.90 5.91 -7.55
N GLU A 47 1.52 4.98 -8.29
CA GLU A 47 2.57 4.10 -7.76
C GLU A 47 3.78 4.90 -7.24
N LYS A 48 4.07 6.06 -7.85
CA LYS A 48 5.15 6.95 -7.40
C LYS A 48 4.85 7.54 -6.02
N ASP A 49 3.60 7.94 -5.78
CA ASP A 49 3.17 8.44 -4.46
C ASP A 49 3.28 7.32 -3.42
N LEU A 50 2.86 6.11 -3.77
CA LEU A 50 3.01 4.94 -2.91
C LEU A 50 4.47 4.74 -2.47
N ILE A 51 5.41 4.67 -3.41
CA ILE A 51 6.84 4.46 -3.09
C ILE A 51 7.36 5.59 -2.18
N LYS A 52 7.01 6.85 -2.47
CA LYS A 52 7.43 8.01 -1.67
C LYS A 52 6.92 7.94 -0.23
N GLU A 53 5.64 7.60 -0.05
CA GLU A 53 5.04 7.50 1.27
C GLU A 53 5.58 6.28 2.04
N LEU A 54 5.76 5.14 1.37
CA LEU A 54 6.39 3.95 1.96
C LEU A 54 7.85 4.22 2.37
N LYS A 55 8.62 5.00 1.60
CA LYS A 55 9.95 5.48 2.01
C LYS A 55 9.92 6.37 3.27
N THR A 56 8.79 7.01 3.55
CA THR A 56 8.61 7.77 4.80
C THR A 56 8.25 6.85 5.95
N ILE A 57 7.33 5.91 5.71
CA ILE A 57 6.91 4.87 6.67
C ILE A 57 8.10 3.98 7.06
N LYS A 58 9.03 3.67 6.14
CA LYS A 58 10.21 2.82 6.40
C LYS A 58 11.09 3.30 7.55
N LYS A 59 11.04 4.59 7.88
CA LYS A 59 11.80 5.17 8.99
C LYS A 59 11.27 4.77 10.38
N TYR A 60 10.06 4.23 10.45
CA TYR A 60 9.33 3.99 11.70
C TYR A 60 8.84 2.54 11.84
N THR A 61 9.24 1.64 10.93
CA THR A 61 8.71 0.27 10.90
C THR A 61 9.68 -0.71 10.26
N THR A 62 9.30 -1.98 10.21
CA THR A 62 10.10 -3.07 9.63
C THR A 62 9.81 -3.26 8.14
N PRO A 63 10.77 -3.82 7.36
CA PRO A 63 10.51 -4.23 5.98
C PRO A 63 9.33 -5.20 5.83
N ILE A 64 9.07 -6.04 6.85
CA ILE A 64 7.95 -6.98 6.87
C ILE A 64 6.62 -6.22 6.92
N SER A 65 6.49 -5.22 7.80
CA SER A 65 5.29 -4.38 7.86
C SER A 65 5.06 -3.62 6.55
N ILE A 66 6.12 -3.09 5.93
CA ILE A 66 6.04 -2.47 4.59
C ILE A 66 5.54 -3.47 3.55
N LEU A 67 6.09 -4.69 3.55
CA LEU A 67 5.68 -5.76 2.64
C LEU A 67 4.19 -6.12 2.82
N ILE A 68 3.71 -6.22 4.06
CA ILE A 68 2.31 -6.48 4.37
C ILE A 68 1.41 -5.36 3.81
N ILE A 69 1.79 -4.10 4.01
CA ILE A 69 1.07 -2.93 3.47
C ILE A 69 1.01 -2.98 1.95
N ILE A 70 2.14 -3.23 1.27
CA ILE A 70 2.20 -3.33 -0.20
C ILE A 70 1.28 -4.45 -0.70
N LYS A 71 1.39 -5.63 -0.10
CA LYS A 71 0.56 -6.80 -0.45
C LYS A 71 -0.92 -6.51 -0.29
N ALA A 72 -1.31 -5.85 0.80
CA ALA A 72 -2.69 -5.50 1.08
C ALA A 72 -3.23 -4.53 0.02
N LEU A 73 -2.54 -3.42 -0.21
CA LEU A 73 -2.96 -2.40 -1.18
C LEU A 73 -3.01 -2.94 -2.61
N GLY A 74 -2.00 -3.70 -3.01
CA GLY A 74 -1.91 -4.22 -4.37
C GLY A 74 -2.63 -5.54 -4.59
N ASN A 75 -3.18 -6.18 -3.56
CA ASN A 75 -3.67 -7.57 -3.64
C ASN A 75 -2.63 -8.53 -4.26
N LEU A 76 -1.37 -8.42 -3.80
CA LEU A 76 -0.22 -9.07 -4.43
C LEU A 76 0.25 -10.30 -3.65
N SER A 77 0.83 -11.25 -4.39
CA SER A 77 1.72 -12.26 -3.81
C SER A 77 3.00 -11.62 -3.26
N ILE A 78 3.75 -12.39 -2.45
CA ILE A 78 5.05 -11.92 -1.92
C ILE A 78 6.03 -11.61 -3.06
N SER A 79 6.07 -12.46 -4.09
CA SER A 79 6.96 -12.28 -5.25
C SER A 79 6.64 -11.03 -6.05
N GLU A 80 5.37 -10.63 -6.13
CA GLU A 80 4.96 -9.41 -6.83
C GLU A 80 5.19 -8.14 -6.00
N ALA A 81 5.09 -8.26 -4.67
CA ALA A 81 5.31 -7.14 -3.75
C ALA A 81 6.80 -6.86 -3.50
N ASN A 82 7.67 -7.88 -3.57
CA ASN A 82 9.11 -7.76 -3.32
C ASN A 82 9.80 -6.67 -4.17
N PRO A 83 9.60 -6.59 -5.50
CA PRO A 83 10.21 -5.53 -6.31
C PRO A 83 9.81 -4.12 -5.90
N ILE A 84 8.62 -3.93 -5.30
CA ILE A 84 8.21 -2.63 -4.75
C ILE A 84 8.92 -2.38 -3.42
N LEU A 85 9.01 -3.41 -2.58
CA LEU A 85 9.73 -3.33 -1.32
C LEU A 85 11.20 -2.97 -1.56
N GLU A 86 11.88 -3.59 -2.51
CA GLU A 86 13.27 -3.29 -2.87
C GLU A 86 13.45 -1.81 -3.21
N LYS A 87 12.60 -1.25 -4.08
CA LYS A 87 12.61 0.20 -4.41
C LYS A 87 12.38 1.12 -3.20
N VAL A 88 11.61 0.66 -2.21
CA VAL A 88 11.38 1.41 -0.96
C VAL A 88 12.63 1.35 -0.08
N LEU A 89 13.28 0.19 -0.03
CA LEU A 89 14.46 -0.02 0.81
C LEU A 89 15.71 0.66 0.25
N GLU A 90 15.82 0.79 -1.08
CA GLU A 90 16.84 1.62 -1.73
C GLU A 90 16.86 3.04 -1.15
N ASP A 91 18.05 3.58 -0.92
CA ASP A 91 18.26 4.94 -0.41
C ASP A 91 17.95 5.99 -1.50
#